data_AF-A0A4Z0NKV6-F1
#
_entry.id   AF-A0A4Z0NKV6-F1
#
_cell.length_a   1.000
_cell.length_b   1.000
_cell.length_c   1.000
_cell.angle_alpha   90.00
_cell.angle_beta   90.00
_cell.angle_gamma   90.00
#
_symmetry.space_group_name_H-M   'P 1'
#
loop_
_entity.id
_entity.type
_entity.pdbx_description
1 polymer ?
#
loop_
_entity_poly.entity_id
_entity_poly.type
_entity_poly.pdbx_seq_one_letter_code
_entity_poly.pdbx_strand_id
1 'polypeptide(L)' 'MADDDTREPRPTKISNGPNARPRDATIAQTGPGLPNDTSSPVEIDEEEARRIEEKIRSL' A
#
# COMPACT_ATOMS: atom_id res chain seq x y z
N MET A 1 15.97 -12.90 35.89
CA MET A 1 15.67 -12.38 34.55
C MET A 1 14.63 -13.32 33.99
N ALA A 2 13.34 -13.04 34.19
CA ALA A 2 12.27 -13.97 33.88
C ALA A 2 11.94 -13.94 32.38
N ASP A 3 11.98 -15.13 31.79
CA ASP A 3 11.04 -15.67 30.79
C ASP A 3 10.45 -14.68 29.77
N ASP A 4 11.03 -14.66 28.57
CA ASP A 4 10.40 -14.07 27.37
C ASP A 4 10.54 -15.05 26.19
N ASP A 5 9.95 -16.23 26.36
CA ASP A 5 10.02 -17.37 25.44
C ASP A 5 8.73 -17.55 24.61
N THR A 6 8.05 -16.44 24.29
CA THR A 6 6.83 -16.44 23.46
C THR A 6 6.95 -15.60 22.18
N ARG A 7 8.16 -15.18 21.78
CA ARG A 7 8.34 -14.46 20.51
C ARG A 7 8.33 -15.45 19.35
N GLU A 8 7.33 -15.31 18.47
CA GLU A 8 7.34 -15.93 17.15
C GLU A 8 8.73 -15.84 16.49
N PRO A 9 9.15 -16.86 15.71
CA PRO A 9 10.50 -16.91 15.14
C PRO A 9 10.79 -15.60 14.41
N ARG A 10 11.75 -14.81 14.93
CA ARG A 10 12.08 -13.51 14.36
C ARG A 10 12.54 -13.75 12.92
N PRO A 11 11.87 -13.17 11.91
CA PRO A 11 12.16 -13.45 10.52
C PRO A 11 13.62 -13.12 10.21
N THR A 12 14.27 -13.95 9.39
CA THR A 12 15.71 -13.86 9.13
C THR A 12 16.07 -12.50 8.56
N LYS A 13 16.79 -11.70 9.35
CA LYS A 13 17.35 -10.42 8.90
C LYS A 13 18.65 -10.70 8.16
N ILE A 14 18.84 -10.04 7.02
CA ILE A 14 20.06 -10.17 6.20
C ILE A 14 21.17 -9.21 6.65
N SER A 15 20.89 -8.30 7.59
CA SER A 15 21.81 -7.27 8.07
C SER A 15 21.49 -6.86 9.51
N ASN A 16 22.50 -6.32 10.20
CA ASN A 16 22.40 -5.74 11.55
C ASN A 16 22.52 -4.20 11.55
N GLY A 17 22.50 -3.57 10.38
CA GLY A 17 22.53 -2.11 10.27
C GLY A 17 21.27 -1.44 10.81
N PRO A 18 21.29 -0.12 11.06
CA PRO A 18 20.16 0.61 11.64
C PRO A 18 18.87 0.57 10.79
N ASN A 19 19.00 0.33 9.47
CA ASN A 19 17.87 0.18 8.54
C ASN A 19 17.50 -1.28 8.24
N ALA A 20 17.97 -2.24 9.05
CA ALA A 20 17.72 -3.66 8.79
C ALA A 20 16.23 -4.03 8.95
N ARG A 21 15.61 -4.47 7.86
CA ARG A 21 14.26 -5.05 7.82
C ARG A 21 14.31 -6.56 7.53
N PRO A 22 13.32 -7.34 7.99
CA PRO A 22 13.22 -8.75 7.60
C PRO A 22 13.11 -8.91 6.09
N ARG A 23 13.73 -9.97 5.54
CA ARG A 23 13.75 -10.23 4.09
C ARG A 23 12.36 -10.28 3.48
N ASP A 24 11.44 -10.96 4.16
CA ASP A 24 10.09 -11.24 3.66
C ASP A 24 9.03 -10.27 4.22
N ALA A 25 9.46 -9.18 4.85
CA ALA A 25 8.53 -8.15 5.32
C ALA A 25 8.00 -7.33 4.13
N THR A 26 6.68 -7.28 3.99
CA THR A 26 6.04 -6.43 2.97
C THR A 26 6.25 -4.95 3.26
N ILE A 27 6.29 -4.13 2.21
CA ILE A 27 6.24 -2.67 2.34
C ILE A 27 4.79 -2.33 2.67
N ALA A 28 4.54 -1.37 3.57
CA ALA A 28 3.20 -1.09 4.10
C ALA A 28 2.13 -0.80 3.02
N GLN A 29 2.56 -0.43 1.80
CA GLN A 29 1.71 -0.18 0.64
C GLN A 29 1.34 -1.46 -0.14
N THR A 30 2.07 -2.56 0.02
CA THR A 30 1.87 -3.84 -0.71
C THR A 30 1.65 -5.03 0.23
N GLY A 31 1.33 -4.77 1.50
CA GLY A 31 0.98 -5.81 2.47
C GLY A 31 -0.36 -6.48 2.14
N PRO A 32 -0.61 -7.69 2.67
CA PRO A 32 -1.90 -8.35 2.56
C PRO A 32 -3.00 -7.46 3.15
N GLY A 33 -4.04 -7.21 2.36
CA GLY A 33 -5.16 -6.32 2.68
C GLY A 33 -5.85 -5.86 1.39
N LEU A 34 -7.16 -5.60 1.44
CA LEU A 34 -7.80 -4.89 0.32
C LEU A 34 -7.21 -3.48 0.27
N PRO A 35 -6.87 -2.95 -0.93
CA PRO A 35 -6.53 -1.54 -1.05
C PRO A 35 -7.65 -0.70 -0.44
N ASN A 36 -7.26 0.37 0.24
CA ASN A 36 -8.24 1.28 0.84
C ASN A 36 -8.91 2.10 -0.26
N ASP A 37 -9.91 1.51 -0.90
CA ASP A 37 -10.68 2.10 -2.00
C ASP A 37 -11.86 2.94 -1.50
N THR A 38 -11.84 3.37 -0.23
CA THR A 38 -12.87 4.23 0.36
C THR A 38 -12.78 5.68 -0.10
N SER A 39 -12.12 5.98 -1.22
CA SER A 39 -12.04 7.33 -1.76
C SER A 39 -13.42 7.79 -2.23
N SER A 40 -13.78 9.04 -1.95
CA SER A 40 -14.98 9.65 -2.51
C SER A 40 -14.86 9.76 -4.04
N PRO A 41 -15.97 9.61 -4.77
CA PRO A 41 -16.02 9.94 -6.20
C PRO A 41 -15.53 11.37 -6.45
N VAL A 42 -14.90 11.59 -7.61
CA VAL A 42 -14.58 12.93 -8.07
C VAL A 42 -15.84 13.54 -8.68
N GLU A 43 -16.36 14.58 -8.04
CA GLU A 43 -17.47 15.37 -8.58
C GLU A 43 -16.93 16.28 -9.69
N ILE A 44 -17.55 16.22 -10.87
CA ILE A 44 -17.23 17.07 -12.02
C ILE A 44 -18.49 17.78 -12.52
N ASP A 45 -18.31 18.96 -13.09
CA ASP A 45 -19.40 19.66 -13.76
C ASP A 45 -19.67 19.10 -15.17
N GLU A 46 -20.78 19.54 -15.77
CA GLU A 46 -21.21 19.09 -17.11
C GLU A 46 -20.28 19.54 -18.24
N GLU A 47 -19.51 20.61 -18.05
CA GLU A 47 -18.56 21.09 -19.05
C GLU A 47 -17.35 20.16 -19.10
N GLU A 48 -16.81 19.82 -17.93
CA GLU A 48 -15.70 18.87 -17.80
C GLU A 48 -16.10 17.47 -18.27
N ALA A 49 -17.33 17.02 -17.96
CA ALA A 49 -17.84 15.76 -18.47
C ALA A 49 -17.83 15.69 -20.01
N ARG A 50 -18.24 16.78 -20.69
CA ARG A 50 -18.21 16.89 -22.16
C ARG A 50 -16.78 16.83 -22.71
N ARG A 51 -15.84 17.55 -22.09
CA ARG A 51 -14.42 17.54 -22.50
C ARG A 51 -13.81 16.14 -22.40
N ILE A 52 -14.12 15.42 -21.32
CA ILE A 52 -13.67 14.04 -21.13
C ILE A 52 -14.24 13.13 -22.23
N GLU A 53 -15.53 13.25 -22.52
CA GLU A 53 -16.19 12.46 -23.57
C GLU A 53 -15.56 12.68 -24.95
N GLU A 54 -15.34 13.94 -25.35
CA GLU A 54 -14.71 14.29 -26.63
C GLU A 54 -13.28 13.72 -26.73
N LYS A 55 -12.51 13.79 -25.63
CA LYS A 55 -11.17 13.24 -25.56
C LYS A 55 -11.15 11.71 -25.68
N ILE A 56 -12.11 11.02 -25.07
CA ILE A 56 -12.21 9.55 -25.16
C ILE A 56 -12.60 9.12 -26.58
N ARG A 57 -13.50 9.84 -27.25
CA ARG A 57 -13.96 9.52 -28.61
C ARG A 57 -12.94 9.83 -29.71
N SER A 58 -11.95 10.66 -29.42
CA SER A 58 -10.90 11.06 -30.36
C SER A 58 -9.61 10.22 -30.26
N LEU A 59 -9.57 9.26 -29.32
CA LEU A 59 -8.54 8.20 -29.24
C LEU A 59 -8.81 7.10 -30.26
#